data_AF-A0A1I0R2P5-F1
#
_entry.id   AF-A0A1I0R2P5-F1
#
_cell.length_a   1.000
_cell.length_b   1.000
_cell.length_c   1.000
_cell.angle_alpha   90.00
_cell.angle_beta   90.00
_cell.angle_gamma   90.00
#
_symmetry.space_group_name_H-M   'P 1'
#
loop_
_entity.id
_entity.type
_entity.pdbx_description
1 polymer ?
#
loop_
_entity_poly.entity_id
_entity_poly.type
_entity_poly.pdbx_seq_one_letter_code
_entity_poly.pdbx_strand_id
1 'polypeptide(L)'
;MSTDIEKIKNFKRLYIAVNRLMVSFEETAKSGQFDEQCIEQSIININKMIEMFPFEFPIVSERYPKDRLVIINLKDAEDEPQEKMVEENGEKQFVFPENTHVLFESTILTSLEDWKFKVWNSVVYNFSDTAIRKKYVPLMLAQAEKCLASFPKPVYWQEWQKDMITLYTNQIGWAAFEYEEDRNKLEEALSKVERGFEFSNWDNRKYIKATKAEFLIKLGRNEEAYLIMFEAFKRNPVDPGFLALKTDGKYLDWVKAKEKKEKEAKQEEKKIYKSFLGFVAEEQAKVTDRFENPEHPLVVQYTDVLNLIKQRMVSVKLHLMYKKSGWKTADEEKYKDAFVLNKYSVKELEQYEVKNGLRLPDELKAYLLEIGEGGKEYFCYSGVSLPDKKKLSNVKKLFPVTPDKIHNIKHYWRIKAWIDPYDGEEWKEEGIFKKKDDLNAMFGLPEKAKRTDGCMYLGPSNEQDELYLIMNGAFEGEVWVDTVAYGPEADGCFGAASAQRLTLLQFIAESLLAKQVGYTEASDKGSWK
;
A
#
# COMPACT_ATOMS: atom_id res chain seq x y z
N MET A 1 0.38 -49.12 -4.77
CA MET A 1 0.58 -49.00 -3.32
C MET A 1 -0.79 -48.79 -2.71
N SER A 2 -1.24 -49.71 -1.86
CA SER A 2 -2.57 -49.69 -1.25
C SER A 2 -2.57 -48.68 -0.11
N THR A 3 -3.17 -47.50 -0.33
CA THR A 3 -3.59 -46.62 0.76
C THR A 3 -4.40 -47.47 1.75
N ASP A 4 -4.01 -47.49 3.02
CA ASP A 4 -4.69 -48.30 4.04
C ASP A 4 -6.01 -47.60 4.43
N ILE A 5 -7.06 -47.85 3.63
CA ILE A 5 -8.37 -47.20 3.74
C ILE A 5 -8.92 -47.29 5.17
N GLU A 6 -8.69 -48.40 5.87
CA GLU A 6 -9.16 -48.57 7.24
C GLU A 6 -8.40 -47.69 8.24
N LYS A 7 -7.10 -47.43 8.00
CA LYS A 7 -6.35 -46.43 8.78
C LYS A 7 -6.89 -45.02 8.55
N ILE A 8 -7.26 -44.63 7.32
CA ILE A 8 -7.90 -43.33 7.05
C ILE A 8 -9.20 -43.22 7.83
N LYS A 9 -10.05 -44.24 7.76
CA LYS A 9 -11.33 -44.25 8.47
C LYS A 9 -11.14 -44.12 9.98
N ASN A 10 -10.21 -44.88 10.55
CA ASN A 10 -9.90 -44.78 11.97
C ASN A 10 -9.33 -43.41 12.35
N PHE A 11 -8.49 -42.81 11.51
CA PHE A 11 -8.01 -41.45 11.68
C PHE A 11 -9.17 -40.44 11.69
N LYS A 12 -10.09 -40.52 10.71
CA LYS A 12 -11.29 -39.65 10.63
C LYS A 12 -12.17 -39.77 11.87
N ARG A 13 -12.44 -41.00 12.33
CA ARG A 13 -13.23 -41.27 13.55
C ARG A 13 -12.60 -40.62 14.79
N LEU A 14 -11.29 -40.78 14.97
CA LEU A 14 -10.56 -40.14 16.09
C LEU A 14 -10.57 -38.62 15.98
N TYR A 15 -10.38 -38.08 14.78
CA TYR A 15 -10.38 -36.64 14.52
C TYR A 15 -11.72 -36.01 14.92
N ILE A 16 -12.83 -36.60 14.49
CA ILE A 16 -14.18 -36.13 14.83
C ILE A 16 -14.45 -36.27 16.33
N ALA A 17 -14.01 -37.38 16.96
CA ALA A 17 -14.15 -37.57 18.39
C ALA A 17 -13.40 -36.48 19.19
N VAL A 18 -12.17 -36.14 18.80
CA VAL A 18 -11.41 -35.04 19.42
C VAL A 18 -12.09 -33.70 19.19
N ASN A 19 -12.54 -33.42 17.98
CA ASN A 19 -13.24 -32.17 17.68
C ASN A 19 -14.49 -31.99 18.57
N ARG A 20 -15.29 -33.05 18.75
CA ARG A 20 -16.46 -33.03 19.65
C ARG A 20 -16.08 -32.82 21.10
N LEU A 21 -15.03 -33.49 21.58
CA LEU A 21 -14.54 -33.30 22.95
C LEU A 21 -14.02 -31.88 23.19
N MET A 22 -13.30 -31.29 22.23
CA MET A 22 -12.82 -29.91 22.32
C MET A 22 -13.97 -28.91 22.35
N VAL A 23 -14.99 -29.06 21.49
CA VAL A 23 -16.19 -28.23 21.51
C VAL A 23 -16.93 -28.35 22.86
N SER A 24 -17.13 -29.58 23.34
CA SER A 24 -17.77 -29.82 24.64
C SER A 24 -16.97 -29.19 25.79
N PHE A 25 -15.64 -29.26 25.75
CA PHE A 25 -14.78 -28.67 26.76
C PHE A 25 -14.85 -27.13 26.75
N GLU A 26 -14.90 -26.50 25.58
CA GLU A 26 -15.09 -25.05 25.49
C GLU A 26 -16.44 -24.60 26.09
N GLU A 27 -17.49 -25.39 25.91
CA GLU A 27 -18.81 -25.14 26.49
C GLU A 27 -18.80 -25.29 28.02
N THR A 28 -18.19 -26.34 28.56
CA THR A 28 -18.11 -26.58 30.01
C THR A 28 -17.16 -25.59 30.70
N ALA A 29 -16.05 -25.21 30.05
CA ALA A 29 -15.15 -24.18 30.55
C ALA A 29 -15.86 -22.81 30.70
N LYS A 30 -16.72 -22.44 29.74
CA LYS A 30 -17.54 -21.21 29.83
C LYS A 30 -18.54 -21.24 31.00
N SER A 31 -19.01 -22.42 31.40
CA SER A 31 -19.89 -22.60 32.56
C SER A 31 -19.13 -22.78 33.88
N GLY A 32 -17.79 -22.71 33.86
CA GLY A 32 -16.93 -22.89 35.03
C GLY A 32 -16.79 -24.34 35.50
N GLN A 33 -17.25 -25.31 34.72
CA GLN A 33 -17.17 -26.73 35.05
C GLN A 33 -15.89 -27.35 34.48
N PHE A 34 -15.09 -27.96 35.36
CA PHE A 34 -13.87 -28.65 34.97
C PHE A 34 -14.16 -30.13 34.69
N ASP A 35 -14.01 -30.55 33.43
CA ASP A 35 -14.14 -31.95 33.01
C ASP A 35 -12.77 -32.52 32.61
N GLU A 36 -12.10 -33.13 33.59
CA GLU A 36 -10.79 -33.76 33.42
C GLU A 36 -10.82 -34.94 32.44
N GLN A 37 -11.92 -35.70 32.43
CA GLN A 37 -12.07 -36.87 31.57
C GLN A 37 -12.10 -36.49 30.09
N CYS A 38 -12.79 -35.39 29.75
CA CYS A 38 -12.78 -34.85 28.38
C CYS A 38 -11.37 -34.45 27.93
N ILE A 39 -10.58 -33.84 28.81
CA ILE A 39 -9.20 -33.43 28.52
C ILE A 39 -8.31 -34.66 28.28
N GLU A 40 -8.34 -35.62 29.21
CA GLU A 40 -7.51 -36.83 29.11
C GLU A 40 -7.87 -37.66 27.88
N GLN A 41 -9.17 -37.82 27.60
CA GLN A 41 -9.62 -38.56 26.42
C GLN A 41 -9.24 -37.86 25.10
N SER A 42 -9.26 -36.53 25.07
CA SER A 42 -8.79 -35.74 23.92
C SER A 42 -7.31 -36.01 23.65
N ILE A 43 -6.45 -35.94 24.68
CA ILE A 43 -5.02 -36.21 24.56
C ILE A 43 -4.73 -37.65 24.13
N ILE A 44 -5.44 -38.64 24.69
CA ILE A 44 -5.31 -40.05 24.29
C ILE A 44 -5.63 -40.21 22.81
N ASN A 45 -6.73 -39.63 22.33
CA ASN A 45 -7.13 -39.75 20.93
C ASN A 45 -6.14 -39.03 20.00
N ILE A 46 -5.62 -37.86 20.38
CA ILE A 46 -4.61 -37.16 19.60
C ILE A 46 -3.30 -37.96 19.52
N ASN A 47 -2.83 -38.52 20.63
CA ASN A 47 -1.62 -39.37 20.62
C ASN A 47 -1.80 -40.59 19.71
N LYS A 48 -2.98 -41.25 19.75
CA LYS A 48 -3.30 -42.34 18.82
C LYS A 48 -3.25 -41.91 17.36
N MET A 49 -3.73 -40.70 17.03
CA MET A 49 -3.63 -40.16 15.67
C MET A 49 -2.17 -39.88 15.27
N ILE A 50 -1.35 -39.35 16.17
CA ILE A 50 0.07 -39.09 15.92
C ILE A 50 0.84 -40.40 15.69
N GLU A 51 0.56 -41.43 16.49
CA GLU A 51 1.17 -42.77 16.37
C GLU A 51 0.88 -43.47 15.03
N MET A 52 -0.16 -43.03 14.30
CA MET A 52 -0.46 -43.55 12.97
C MET A 52 0.56 -43.10 11.91
N PHE A 53 1.38 -42.07 12.16
CA PHE A 53 2.32 -41.54 11.17
C PHE A 53 3.70 -42.24 11.20
N PRO A 54 4.39 -42.37 10.04
CA PRO A 54 4.01 -41.87 8.72
C PRO A 54 2.89 -42.69 8.08
N PHE A 55 1.83 -42.02 7.65
CA PHE A 55 0.67 -42.60 6.99
C PHE A 55 0.30 -41.72 5.79
N GLU A 56 0.25 -42.31 4.59
CA GLU A 56 0.07 -41.57 3.34
C GLU A 56 -1.40 -41.17 3.11
N PHE A 57 -1.63 -39.89 2.87
CA PHE A 57 -2.96 -39.39 2.50
C PHE A 57 -3.20 -39.59 0.99
N PRO A 58 -4.47 -39.72 0.56
CA PRO A 58 -4.78 -39.86 -0.85
C PRO A 58 -4.68 -38.50 -1.58
N ILE A 59 -4.57 -38.54 -2.91
CA ILE A 59 -4.70 -37.35 -3.77
C ILE A 59 -6.15 -37.31 -4.25
N VAL A 60 -6.96 -36.43 -3.67
CA VAL A 60 -8.43 -36.44 -3.87
C VAL A 60 -9.04 -35.08 -4.21
N SER A 61 -8.22 -34.03 -4.42
CA SER A 61 -8.70 -32.69 -4.77
C SER A 61 -8.23 -32.28 -6.16
N GLU A 62 -9.16 -31.76 -6.96
CA GLU A 62 -8.86 -31.18 -8.28
C GLU A 62 -8.23 -29.80 -8.14
N ARG A 63 -8.60 -29.05 -7.09
CA ARG A 63 -8.00 -27.76 -6.73
C ARG A 63 -6.53 -27.88 -6.31
N TYR A 64 -6.17 -28.98 -5.65
CA TYR A 64 -4.81 -29.25 -5.15
C TYR A 64 -4.24 -30.57 -5.71
N PRO A 65 -4.01 -30.66 -7.03
CA PRO A 65 -3.72 -31.94 -7.69
C PRO A 65 -2.34 -32.52 -7.36
N LYS A 66 -1.49 -31.75 -6.67
CA LYS A 66 -0.14 -32.16 -6.24
C LYS A 66 -0.05 -32.45 -4.74
N ASP A 67 -1.10 -32.13 -3.98
CA ASP A 67 -1.09 -32.27 -2.54
C ASP A 67 -1.84 -33.53 -2.12
N ARG A 68 -1.30 -34.21 -1.12
CA ARG A 68 -1.97 -35.33 -0.46
C ARG A 68 -2.78 -34.79 0.71
N LEU A 69 -4.08 -35.04 0.68
CA LEU A 69 -5.01 -34.50 1.66
C LEU A 69 -6.13 -35.48 2.01
N VAL A 70 -6.67 -35.34 3.21
CA VAL A 70 -7.88 -36.03 3.65
C VAL A 70 -8.96 -34.98 3.87
N ILE A 71 -10.14 -35.28 3.34
CA ILE A 71 -11.34 -34.47 3.50
C ILE A 71 -12.24 -35.17 4.53
N ILE A 72 -12.65 -34.45 5.58
CA ILE A 72 -13.41 -35.01 6.71
C ILE A 72 -14.72 -34.25 6.89
N ASN A 73 -15.85 -34.96 6.83
CA ASN A 73 -17.12 -34.42 7.28
C ASN A 73 -17.20 -34.51 8.81
N LEU A 74 -17.33 -33.37 9.50
CA LEU A 74 -17.34 -33.32 10.97
C LEU A 74 -18.59 -33.98 11.60
N LYS A 75 -19.65 -34.20 10.83
CA LYS A 75 -20.89 -34.84 11.29
C LYS A 75 -20.82 -36.37 11.20
N ASP A 76 -20.11 -36.89 10.20
CA ASP A 76 -20.03 -38.33 9.93
C ASP A 76 -18.63 -38.74 9.46
N ALA A 77 -17.99 -39.64 10.21
CA ALA A 77 -16.65 -40.14 9.93
C ALA A 77 -16.57 -41.06 8.71
N GLU A 78 -17.70 -41.68 8.34
CA GLU A 78 -17.78 -42.59 7.20
C GLU A 78 -18.14 -41.89 5.89
N ASP A 79 -18.55 -40.62 5.97
CA ASP A 79 -18.85 -39.83 4.78
C ASP A 79 -17.56 -39.45 4.04
N GLU A 80 -17.63 -39.49 2.71
CA GLU A 80 -16.54 -39.17 1.79
C GLU A 80 -16.92 -37.92 0.98
N PRO A 81 -16.86 -36.72 1.61
CA PRO A 81 -17.23 -35.48 0.95
C PRO A 81 -16.35 -35.20 -0.27
N GLN A 82 -16.98 -34.78 -1.36
CA GLN A 82 -16.31 -34.47 -2.62
C GLN A 82 -16.32 -32.96 -2.91
N GLU A 83 -15.20 -32.46 -3.42
CA GLU A 83 -15.06 -31.12 -3.97
C GLU A 83 -15.98 -30.96 -5.19
N LYS A 84 -16.64 -29.81 -5.32
CA LYS A 84 -17.49 -29.49 -6.47
C LYS A 84 -17.01 -28.23 -7.16
N MET A 85 -17.04 -28.23 -8.49
CA MET A 85 -16.83 -27.04 -9.29
C MET A 85 -18.16 -26.30 -9.44
N VAL A 86 -18.17 -25.03 -9.05
CA VAL A 86 -19.30 -24.10 -9.20
C VAL A 86 -18.85 -22.92 -10.06
N GLU A 87 -19.77 -22.36 -10.85
CA GLU A 87 -19.51 -21.19 -11.68
C GLU A 87 -20.25 -19.99 -11.09
N GLU A 88 -19.50 -19.01 -10.58
CA GLU A 88 -20.03 -17.76 -10.01
C GLU A 88 -19.42 -16.57 -10.76
N ASN A 89 -20.26 -15.68 -11.27
CA ASN A 89 -19.84 -14.50 -12.06
C ASN A 89 -18.96 -14.82 -13.28
N GLY A 90 -19.13 -16.01 -13.89
CA GLY A 90 -18.32 -16.47 -15.02
C GLY A 90 -16.94 -17.02 -14.64
N GLU A 91 -16.63 -17.11 -13.34
CA GLU A 91 -15.42 -17.75 -12.84
C GLU A 91 -15.72 -19.14 -12.26
N LYS A 92 -14.86 -20.11 -12.59
CA LYS A 92 -14.93 -21.46 -12.02
C LYS A 92 -14.25 -21.49 -10.66
N GLN A 93 -15.01 -21.84 -9.62
CA GLN A 93 -14.52 -22.00 -8.26
C GLN A 93 -14.72 -23.44 -7.78
N PHE A 94 -13.74 -23.96 -7.04
CA PHE A 94 -13.85 -25.27 -6.41
C PHE A 94 -14.20 -25.10 -4.92
N VAL A 95 -15.33 -25.68 -4.51
CA VAL A 95 -15.93 -25.52 -3.19
C VAL A 95 -16.09 -26.89 -2.52
N PHE A 96 -15.68 -26.97 -1.25
CA PHE A 96 -15.93 -28.14 -0.40
C PHE A 96 -17.31 -28.05 0.26
N PRO A 97 -18.00 -29.18 0.51
CA PRO A 97 -19.30 -29.18 1.21
C PRO A 97 -19.23 -28.54 2.60
N GLU A 98 -20.34 -28.02 3.10
CA GLU A 98 -20.43 -27.50 4.47
C GLU A 98 -20.02 -28.55 5.52
N ASN A 99 -19.48 -28.10 6.66
CA ASN A 99 -18.99 -28.95 7.76
C ASN A 99 -17.80 -29.86 7.40
N THR A 100 -17.05 -29.47 6.38
CA THR A 100 -15.88 -30.22 5.91
C THR A 100 -14.58 -29.59 6.39
N HIS A 101 -13.66 -30.40 6.92
CA HIS A 101 -12.27 -30.02 7.16
C HIS A 101 -11.34 -30.67 6.14
N VAL A 102 -10.38 -29.89 5.63
CA VAL A 102 -9.34 -30.35 4.69
C VAL A 102 -8.02 -30.39 5.42
N LEU A 103 -7.40 -31.57 5.46
CA LEU A 103 -6.15 -31.82 6.18
C LEU A 103 -5.06 -32.23 5.22
N PHE A 104 -3.98 -31.45 5.18
CA PHE A 104 -2.82 -31.73 4.34
C PHE A 104 -1.83 -32.64 5.07
N GLU A 105 -1.32 -33.66 4.39
CA GLU A 105 -0.30 -34.57 4.94
C GLU A 105 0.95 -33.81 5.39
N SER A 106 1.31 -32.74 4.68
CA SER A 106 2.47 -31.91 4.97
C SER A 106 2.39 -31.11 6.28
N THR A 107 1.18 -30.87 6.80
CA THR A 107 0.97 -30.01 7.99
C THR A 107 0.21 -30.71 9.13
N ILE A 108 -0.33 -31.91 8.91
CA ILE A 108 -1.21 -32.56 9.89
C ILE A 108 -0.50 -32.88 11.21
N LEU A 109 0.75 -33.34 11.17
CA LEU A 109 1.50 -33.63 12.41
C LEU A 109 1.68 -32.37 13.26
N THR A 110 2.00 -31.24 12.62
CA THR A 110 2.09 -29.93 13.30
C THR A 110 0.74 -29.53 13.89
N SER A 111 -0.35 -29.78 13.17
CA SER A 111 -1.71 -29.45 13.62
C SER A 111 -2.14 -30.30 14.83
N LEU A 112 -1.79 -31.59 14.85
CA LEU A 112 -2.10 -32.47 15.98
C LEU A 112 -1.29 -32.12 17.24
N GLU A 113 -0.01 -31.74 17.09
CA GLU A 113 0.78 -31.27 18.22
C GLU A 113 0.28 -29.90 18.75
N ASP A 114 -0.15 -29.00 17.87
CA ASP A 114 -0.85 -27.76 18.23
C ASP A 114 -2.15 -28.05 19.00
N TRP A 115 -2.93 -29.04 18.58
CA TRP A 115 -4.16 -29.41 19.29
C TRP A 115 -3.90 -29.86 20.73
N LYS A 116 -2.84 -30.64 20.97
CA LYS A 116 -2.43 -30.99 22.35
C LYS A 116 -2.10 -29.75 23.16
N PHE A 117 -1.34 -28.83 22.57
CA PHE A 117 -1.02 -27.56 23.21
C PHE A 117 -2.30 -26.78 23.53
N LYS A 118 -3.22 -26.64 22.57
CA LYS A 118 -4.49 -25.90 22.74
C LYS A 118 -5.35 -26.48 23.84
N VAL A 119 -5.47 -27.80 23.94
CA VAL A 119 -6.21 -28.46 25.02
C VAL A 119 -5.65 -28.05 26.38
N TRP A 120 -4.34 -28.17 26.60
CA TRP A 120 -3.73 -27.80 27.88
C TRP A 120 -3.71 -26.29 28.14
N ASN A 121 -3.47 -25.49 27.10
CA ASN A 121 -3.51 -24.03 27.18
C ASN A 121 -4.90 -23.52 27.57
N SER A 122 -5.97 -24.10 27.00
CA SER A 122 -7.33 -23.74 27.35
C SER A 122 -7.68 -24.10 28.80
N VAL A 123 -7.11 -25.17 29.36
CA VAL A 123 -7.25 -25.46 30.81
C VAL A 123 -6.59 -24.36 31.64
N VAL A 124 -5.33 -24.01 31.34
CA VAL A 124 -4.58 -22.99 32.09
C VAL A 124 -5.25 -21.61 32.01
N TYR A 125 -5.80 -21.28 30.84
CA TYR A 125 -6.46 -20.00 30.58
C TYR A 125 -7.80 -19.87 31.30
N ASN A 126 -8.67 -20.90 31.21
CA ASN A 126 -10.04 -20.79 31.73
C ASN A 126 -10.17 -21.08 33.24
N PHE A 127 -9.20 -21.78 33.85
CA PHE A 127 -9.28 -22.17 35.26
C PHE A 127 -8.17 -21.51 36.09
N SER A 128 -8.57 -20.77 37.13
CA SER A 128 -7.66 -20.09 38.06
C SER A 128 -7.29 -20.93 39.29
N ASP A 129 -7.87 -22.13 39.44
CA ASP A 129 -7.58 -23.04 40.55
C ASP A 129 -6.08 -23.42 40.58
N THR A 130 -5.47 -23.27 41.76
CA THR A 130 -4.03 -23.48 41.94
C THR A 130 -3.60 -24.93 41.75
N ALA A 131 -4.42 -25.91 42.16
CA ALA A 131 -4.11 -27.33 42.00
C ALA A 131 -4.19 -27.73 40.52
N ILE A 132 -5.22 -27.24 39.79
CA ILE A 132 -5.34 -27.45 38.33
C ILE A 132 -4.13 -26.84 37.62
N ARG A 133 -3.81 -25.57 37.89
CA ARG A 133 -2.66 -24.90 37.25
C ARG A 133 -1.34 -25.62 37.53
N LYS A 134 -1.12 -26.09 38.77
CA LYS A 134 0.07 -26.86 39.14
C LYS A 134 0.21 -28.16 38.33
N LYS A 135 -0.90 -28.82 37.97
CA LYS A 135 -0.90 -30.02 37.12
C LYS A 135 -0.64 -29.68 35.65
N TYR A 136 -1.35 -28.68 35.10
CA TYR A 136 -1.40 -28.47 33.65
C TYR A 136 -0.39 -27.48 33.07
N VAL A 137 0.13 -26.51 33.85
CA VAL A 137 1.15 -25.57 33.35
C VAL A 137 2.41 -26.30 32.86
N PRO A 138 3.01 -27.27 33.59
CA PRO A 138 4.18 -27.99 33.09
C PRO A 138 3.91 -28.75 31.78
N LEU A 139 2.71 -29.34 31.63
CA LEU A 139 2.31 -30.06 30.42
C LEU A 139 2.17 -29.12 29.22
N MET A 140 1.49 -27.99 29.43
CA MET A 140 1.33 -26.93 28.43
C MET A 140 2.70 -26.41 27.97
N LEU A 141 3.62 -26.11 28.90
CA LEU A 141 4.94 -25.59 28.58
C LEU A 141 5.81 -26.58 27.81
N ALA A 142 5.85 -27.84 28.26
CA ALA A 142 6.58 -28.89 27.55
C ALA A 142 6.09 -29.05 26.10
N GLN A 143 4.77 -28.93 25.89
CA GLN A 143 4.19 -28.99 24.56
C GLN A 143 4.44 -27.73 23.75
N ALA A 144 4.40 -26.54 24.36
CA ALA A 144 4.72 -25.28 23.70
C ALA A 144 6.15 -25.29 23.15
N GLU A 145 7.11 -25.74 23.95
CA GLU A 145 8.52 -25.90 23.53
C GLU A 145 8.65 -26.92 22.39
N LYS A 146 7.95 -28.06 22.50
CA LYS A 146 7.93 -29.09 21.44
C LYS A 146 7.36 -28.52 20.13
N CYS A 147 6.24 -27.82 20.18
CA CYS A 147 5.62 -27.20 19.01
C CYS A 147 6.51 -26.09 18.43
N LEU A 148 7.14 -25.27 19.27
CA LEU A 148 8.03 -24.18 18.83
C LEU A 148 9.28 -24.72 18.12
N ALA A 149 9.80 -25.88 18.54
CA ALA A 149 10.94 -26.54 17.91
C ALA A 149 10.66 -27.01 16.47
N SER A 150 9.39 -27.22 16.10
CA SER A 150 8.97 -27.51 14.72
C SER A 150 9.16 -26.33 13.76
N PHE A 151 9.55 -25.16 14.27
CA PHE A 151 9.75 -23.94 13.48
C PHE A 151 11.20 -23.41 13.67
N PRO A 152 12.26 -24.09 13.20
CA PRO A 152 13.63 -23.75 13.62
C PRO A 152 14.18 -22.40 13.11
N LYS A 153 13.84 -21.90 11.90
CA LYS A 153 14.23 -20.57 11.35
C LYS A 153 13.29 -20.07 10.24
N PRO A 154 13.14 -18.75 10.02
CA PRO A 154 12.19 -18.20 9.06
C PRO A 154 12.68 -18.29 7.61
N VAL A 155 11.90 -18.99 6.77
CA VAL A 155 11.81 -18.74 5.32
C VAL A 155 10.31 -18.81 5.00
N TYR A 156 9.70 -17.65 4.78
CA TYR A 156 8.27 -17.47 4.40
C TYR A 156 7.23 -18.26 5.22
N TRP A 157 7.09 -17.94 6.52
CA TRP A 157 5.98 -18.49 7.32
C TRP A 157 4.62 -17.92 6.90
N GLN A 158 3.63 -18.81 6.80
CA GLN A 158 2.23 -18.46 6.59
C GLN A 158 1.62 -17.83 7.87
N GLU A 159 0.54 -17.07 7.74
CA GLU A 159 -0.04 -16.34 8.87
C GLU A 159 -0.44 -17.25 10.04
N TRP A 160 -1.03 -18.43 9.78
CA TRP A 160 -1.38 -19.37 10.84
C TRP A 160 -0.16 -19.90 11.62
N GLN A 161 1.00 -20.03 10.96
CA GLN A 161 2.25 -20.43 11.63
C GLN A 161 2.76 -19.31 12.54
N LYS A 162 2.64 -18.06 12.08
CA LYS A 162 2.96 -16.88 12.90
C LYS A 162 2.03 -16.78 14.11
N ASP A 163 0.74 -17.08 13.97
CA ASP A 163 -0.21 -17.16 15.10
C ASP A 163 0.25 -18.20 16.13
N MET A 164 0.56 -19.42 15.68
CA MET A 164 1.03 -20.51 16.54
C MET A 164 2.31 -20.13 17.30
N ILE A 165 3.34 -19.65 16.58
CA ILE A 165 4.61 -19.25 17.19
C ILE A 165 4.40 -18.16 18.24
N THR A 166 3.58 -17.16 17.92
CA THR A 166 3.29 -16.05 18.85
C THR A 166 2.53 -16.55 20.08
N LEU A 167 1.62 -17.51 19.92
CA LEU A 167 0.89 -18.10 21.03
C LEU A 167 1.80 -18.95 21.94
N TYR A 168 2.64 -19.82 21.39
CA TYR A 168 3.55 -20.67 22.17
C TYR A 168 4.55 -19.83 22.97
N THR A 169 5.20 -18.89 22.30
CA THR A 169 6.19 -18.00 22.93
C THR A 169 5.56 -17.10 23.98
N ASN A 170 4.31 -16.65 23.77
CA ASN A 170 3.57 -15.92 24.79
C ASN A 170 3.32 -16.77 26.04
N GLN A 171 2.91 -18.02 25.92
CA GLN A 171 2.66 -18.87 27.09
C GLN A 171 3.95 -19.23 27.84
N ILE A 172 5.04 -19.46 27.11
CA ILE A 172 6.38 -19.65 27.70
C ILE A 172 6.77 -18.39 28.48
N GLY A 173 6.62 -17.21 27.87
CA GLY A 173 6.91 -15.93 28.51
C GLY A 173 6.06 -15.65 29.75
N TRP A 174 4.74 -15.87 29.65
CA TRP A 174 3.81 -15.66 30.76
C TRP A 174 4.15 -16.56 31.96
N ALA A 175 4.38 -17.86 31.72
CA ALA A 175 4.70 -18.77 32.82
C ALA A 175 6.08 -18.48 33.45
N ALA A 176 7.08 -18.12 32.64
CA ALA A 176 8.37 -17.71 33.16
C ALA A 176 8.26 -16.42 34.00
N PHE A 177 7.47 -15.45 33.57
CA PHE A 177 7.21 -14.24 34.36
C PHE A 177 6.57 -14.57 35.73
N GLU A 178 5.60 -15.49 35.77
CA GLU A 178 4.88 -15.82 37.01
C GLU A 178 5.67 -16.71 37.98
N TYR A 179 6.42 -17.68 37.48
CA TYR A 179 6.97 -18.76 38.31
C TYR A 179 8.49 -18.81 38.38
N GLU A 180 9.22 -18.09 37.54
CA GLU A 180 10.69 -18.13 37.51
C GLU A 180 11.32 -16.87 38.13
N GLU A 181 12.38 -17.08 38.91
CA GLU A 181 13.13 -16.02 39.61
C GLU A 181 14.60 -15.97 39.18
N ASP A 182 15.13 -17.03 38.58
CA ASP A 182 16.48 -17.04 38.03
C ASP A 182 16.57 -16.12 36.81
N ARG A 183 17.41 -15.08 36.93
CA ARG A 183 17.61 -14.08 35.89
C ARG A 183 18.01 -14.69 34.54
N ASN A 184 18.88 -15.69 34.51
CA ASN A 184 19.37 -16.27 33.26
C ASN A 184 18.25 -17.01 32.52
N LYS A 185 17.41 -17.74 33.26
CA LYS A 185 16.25 -18.42 32.68
C LYS A 185 15.18 -17.43 32.24
N LEU A 186 15.02 -16.31 32.95
CA LEU A 186 14.18 -15.22 32.50
C LEU A 186 14.70 -14.67 31.16
N GLU A 187 15.98 -14.31 31.04
CA GLU A 187 16.56 -13.83 29.77
C GLU A 187 16.40 -14.86 28.62
N GLU A 188 16.52 -16.16 28.89
CA GLU A 188 16.25 -17.22 27.91
C GLU A 188 14.79 -17.21 27.43
N ALA A 189 13.84 -17.11 28.37
CA ALA A 189 12.42 -17.02 28.04
C ALA A 189 12.09 -15.72 27.29
N LEU A 190 12.72 -14.59 27.64
CA LEU A 190 12.56 -13.33 26.91
C LEU A 190 12.99 -13.50 25.45
N SER A 191 14.12 -14.16 25.19
CA SER A 191 14.57 -14.42 23.81
C SER A 191 13.53 -15.20 22.98
N LYS A 192 12.83 -16.15 23.61
CA LYS A 192 11.70 -16.85 22.97
C LYS A 192 10.51 -15.92 22.74
N VAL A 193 10.16 -15.06 23.70
CA VAL A 193 9.09 -14.05 23.55
C VAL A 193 9.40 -13.08 22.42
N GLU A 194 10.64 -12.63 22.30
CA GLU A 194 11.08 -11.71 21.23
C GLU A 194 10.83 -12.31 19.84
N ARG A 195 11.08 -13.60 19.68
CA ARG A 195 10.78 -14.31 18.44
C ARG A 195 9.29 -14.28 18.08
N GLY A 196 8.37 -14.40 19.04
CA GLY A 196 6.94 -14.23 18.77
C GLY A 196 6.56 -12.78 18.52
N PHE A 197 7.20 -11.86 19.23
CA PHE A 197 6.93 -10.43 19.15
C PHE A 197 7.17 -9.87 17.75
N GLU A 198 8.18 -10.38 17.03
CA GLU A 198 8.46 -10.04 15.62
C GLU A 198 7.27 -10.22 14.68
N PHE A 199 6.34 -11.14 14.99
CA PHE A 199 5.13 -11.39 14.18
C PHE A 199 3.90 -10.67 14.70
N SER A 200 4.03 -9.88 15.77
CA SER A 200 2.94 -9.13 16.39
C SER A 200 2.89 -7.69 15.90
N ASN A 201 1.69 -7.18 15.68
CA ASN A 201 1.44 -5.76 15.61
C ASN A 201 0.32 -5.40 16.58
N TRP A 202 -0.14 -4.16 16.56
CA TRP A 202 -1.17 -3.69 17.49
C TRP A 202 -2.59 -4.10 17.07
N ASP A 203 -2.77 -4.54 15.83
CA ASP A 203 -4.05 -4.95 15.26
C ASP A 203 -4.21 -6.48 15.30
N ASN A 204 -3.10 -7.23 15.28
CA ASN A 204 -3.04 -8.68 15.35
C ASN A 204 -1.97 -9.17 16.35
N ARG A 205 -2.32 -10.17 17.17
CA ARG A 205 -1.46 -10.79 18.20
C ARG A 205 -0.89 -9.81 19.25
N LYS A 206 -1.62 -8.72 19.54
CA LYS A 206 -1.15 -7.68 20.48
C LYS A 206 -0.89 -8.17 21.91
N TYR A 207 -1.48 -9.30 22.31
CA TYR A 207 -1.36 -9.85 23.67
C TYR A 207 0.10 -10.10 24.09
N ILE A 208 0.97 -10.53 23.16
CA ILE A 208 2.39 -10.79 23.47
C ILE A 208 3.16 -9.51 23.84
N LYS A 209 2.65 -8.33 23.45
CA LYS A 209 3.26 -7.06 23.79
C LYS A 209 3.16 -6.77 25.29
N ALA A 210 2.04 -7.13 25.92
CA ALA A 210 1.87 -7.03 27.37
C ALA A 210 2.87 -7.94 28.09
N THR A 211 2.89 -9.23 27.71
CA THR A 211 3.85 -10.22 28.23
C THR A 211 5.29 -9.74 28.11
N LYS A 212 5.71 -9.24 26.94
CA LYS A 212 7.08 -8.71 26.75
C LYS A 212 7.40 -7.55 27.68
N ALA A 213 6.49 -6.58 27.80
CA ALA A 213 6.70 -5.40 28.65
C ALA A 213 6.78 -5.76 30.14
N GLU A 214 5.90 -6.64 30.63
CA GLU A 214 5.96 -7.16 32.01
C GLU A 214 7.29 -7.89 32.28
N PHE A 215 7.75 -8.66 31.29
CA PHE A 215 9.02 -9.37 31.35
C PHE A 215 10.22 -8.42 31.44
N LEU A 216 10.23 -7.39 30.60
CA LEU A 216 11.26 -6.35 30.60
C LEU A 216 11.30 -5.60 31.94
N ILE A 217 10.14 -5.32 32.54
CA ILE A 217 10.05 -4.73 33.88
C ILE A 217 10.63 -5.68 34.93
N LYS A 218 10.28 -6.97 34.91
CA LYS A 218 10.84 -7.98 35.84
C LYS A 218 12.38 -8.05 35.75
N LEU A 219 12.94 -7.89 34.54
CA LEU A 219 14.37 -7.86 34.29
C LEU A 219 15.06 -6.51 34.58
N GLY A 220 14.30 -5.47 34.93
CA GLY A 220 14.81 -4.11 35.17
C GLY A 220 15.08 -3.27 33.91
N ARG A 221 14.65 -3.74 32.73
CA ARG A 221 14.79 -3.08 31.42
C ARG A 221 13.62 -2.12 31.16
N ASN A 222 13.41 -1.19 32.09
CA ASN A 222 12.20 -0.34 32.14
C ASN A 222 12.02 0.54 30.90
N GLU A 223 13.09 1.13 30.35
CA GLU A 223 12.97 2.00 29.18
C GLU A 223 12.40 1.28 27.96
N GLU A 224 12.79 0.02 27.75
CA GLU A 224 12.28 -0.81 26.66
C GLU A 224 10.81 -1.19 26.87
N ALA A 225 10.42 -1.49 28.12
CA ALA A 225 9.02 -1.73 28.45
C ALA A 225 8.16 -0.48 28.25
N TYR A 226 8.65 0.69 28.67
CA TYR A 226 7.95 1.96 28.56
C TYR A 226 7.70 2.38 27.11
N LEU A 227 8.58 2.00 26.17
CA LEU A 227 8.33 2.17 24.74
C LEU A 227 7.08 1.42 24.28
N ILE A 228 6.95 0.15 24.66
CA ILE A 228 5.79 -0.69 24.31
C ILE A 228 4.52 -0.11 24.94
N MET A 229 4.56 0.26 26.22
CA MET A 229 3.43 0.87 26.93
C MET A 229 3.00 2.20 26.33
N PHE A 230 3.96 3.05 25.95
CA PHE A 230 3.68 4.35 25.33
C PHE A 230 2.97 4.20 23.99
N GLU A 231 3.38 3.25 23.16
CA GLU A 231 2.66 2.92 21.93
C GLU A 231 1.23 2.43 22.21
N ALA A 232 1.06 1.60 23.24
CA ALA A 232 -0.25 1.09 23.67
C ALA A 232 -1.18 2.24 24.05
N PHE A 233 -0.77 3.13 24.96
CA PHE A 233 -1.61 4.22 25.46
C PHE A 233 -1.87 5.31 24.41
N LYS A 234 -0.97 5.50 23.43
CA LYS A 234 -1.22 6.40 22.31
C LYS A 234 -2.35 5.89 21.40
N ARG A 235 -2.48 4.57 21.25
CA ARG A 235 -3.55 3.93 20.47
C ARG A 235 -4.84 3.79 21.27
N ASN A 236 -4.72 3.32 22.51
CA ASN A 236 -5.83 3.09 23.42
C ASN A 236 -5.45 3.57 24.84
N PRO A 237 -5.90 4.75 25.27
CA PRO A 237 -5.59 5.27 26.61
C PRO A 237 -6.10 4.40 27.77
N VAL A 238 -6.97 3.43 27.50
CA VAL A 238 -7.52 2.47 28.48
C VAL A 238 -7.12 1.03 28.14
N ASP A 239 -5.96 0.82 27.50
CA ASP A 239 -5.50 -0.52 27.14
C ASP A 239 -5.44 -1.45 28.37
N PRO A 240 -6.23 -2.55 28.38
CA PRO A 240 -6.37 -3.40 29.55
C PRO A 240 -5.06 -4.11 29.93
N GLY A 241 -4.16 -4.33 28.97
CA GLY A 241 -2.88 -5.01 29.20
C GLY A 241 -1.88 -4.19 30.03
N PHE A 242 -2.11 -2.88 30.19
CA PHE A 242 -1.20 -1.98 30.90
C PHE A 242 -1.85 -1.15 32.01
N LEU A 243 -3.11 -1.44 32.37
CA LEU A 243 -3.85 -0.66 33.38
C LEU A 243 -3.10 -0.54 34.71
N ALA A 244 -2.47 -1.62 35.17
CA ALA A 244 -1.71 -1.65 36.43
C ALA A 244 -0.51 -0.68 36.41
N LEU A 245 0.05 -0.40 35.23
CA LEU A 245 1.27 0.39 35.05
C LEU A 245 0.99 1.82 34.58
N LYS A 246 -0.27 2.16 34.27
CA LYS A 246 -0.68 3.50 33.81
C LYS A 246 -0.37 4.61 34.83
N THR A 247 -0.40 4.27 36.11
CA THR A 247 -0.17 5.21 37.22
C THR A 247 1.24 5.12 37.81
N ASP A 248 2.13 4.32 37.21
CA ASP A 248 3.51 4.19 37.66
C ASP A 248 4.25 5.53 37.52
N GLY A 249 4.78 6.05 38.64
CA GLY A 249 5.43 7.35 38.67
C GLY A 249 6.66 7.45 37.77
N LYS A 250 7.45 6.36 37.66
CA LYS A 250 8.65 6.33 36.81
C LYS A 250 8.28 6.35 35.33
N TYR A 251 7.22 5.63 34.95
CA TYR A 251 6.67 5.68 33.60
C TYR A 251 6.19 7.10 33.26
N LEU A 252 5.41 7.73 34.14
CA LEU A 252 4.89 9.08 33.91
C LEU A 252 6.01 10.12 33.75
N ASP A 253 7.09 10.01 34.53
CA ASP A 253 8.24 10.89 34.40
C ASP A 253 9.03 10.63 33.11
N TRP A 254 9.18 9.36 32.71
CA TRP A 254 9.76 9.00 31.41
C TRP A 254 8.93 9.56 30.24
N VAL A 255 7.59 9.50 30.30
CA VAL A 255 6.70 10.07 29.28
C VAL A 255 6.92 11.57 29.15
N LYS A 256 6.95 12.32 30.26
CA LYS A 256 7.22 13.77 30.24
C LYS A 256 8.58 14.08 29.61
N ALA A 257 9.61 13.31 29.96
CA ALA A 257 10.95 13.49 29.40
C ALA A 257 10.99 13.19 27.90
N LYS A 258 10.31 12.13 27.46
CA LYS A 258 10.20 11.75 26.04
C LYS A 258 9.45 12.81 25.24
N GLU A 259 8.28 13.25 25.72
CA GLU A 259 7.50 14.30 25.06
C GLU A 259 8.27 15.62 24.95
N LYS A 260 9.07 15.98 25.98
CA LYS A 260 9.95 17.15 25.92
C LYS A 260 10.99 16.99 24.82
N LYS A 261 11.70 15.86 24.75
CA LYS A 261 12.67 15.57 23.68
C LYS A 261 12.03 15.59 22.29
N GLU A 262 10.84 15.01 22.13
CA GLU A 262 10.11 15.05 20.85
C GLU A 262 9.70 16.46 20.44
N LYS A 263 9.29 17.31 21.40
CA LYS A 263 8.99 18.73 21.14
C LYS A 263 10.24 19.51 20.72
N GLU A 264 11.36 19.31 21.42
CA GLU A 264 12.64 19.94 21.10
C GLU A 264 13.13 19.49 19.71
N ALA A 265 13.05 18.20 19.39
CA ALA A 265 13.41 17.66 18.08
C ALA A 265 12.54 18.25 16.95
N LYS A 266 11.22 18.37 17.15
CA LYS A 266 10.31 19.01 16.18
C LYS A 266 10.59 20.51 16.00
N GLN A 267 10.97 21.20 17.07
CA GLN A 267 11.36 22.61 16.98
C GLN A 267 12.66 22.78 16.19
N GLU A 268 13.64 21.92 16.43
CA GLU A 268 14.90 21.94 15.68
C GLU A 268 14.69 21.57 14.21
N GLU A 269 13.86 20.58 13.90
CA GLU A 269 13.49 20.24 12.53
C GLU A 269 12.81 21.41 11.80
N LYS A 270 11.88 22.11 12.46
CA LYS A 270 11.27 23.34 11.92
C LYS A 270 12.29 24.44 11.65
N LYS A 271 13.28 24.60 12.53
CA LYS A 271 14.36 25.59 12.37
C LYS A 271 15.27 25.24 11.20
N ILE A 272 15.63 23.97 11.05
CA ILE A 272 16.42 23.46 9.92
C ILE A 272 15.65 23.70 8.61
N TYR A 273 14.37 23.30 8.55
CA TYR A 273 13.55 23.51 7.37
C TYR A 273 13.38 25.00 7.01
N LYS A 274 13.19 25.88 8.00
CA LYS A 274 13.14 27.34 7.77
C LYS A 274 14.46 27.87 7.19
N SER A 275 15.59 27.38 7.68
CA SER A 275 16.91 27.78 7.16
C SER A 275 17.10 27.30 5.72
N PHE A 276 16.68 26.07 5.43
CA PHE A 276 16.64 25.52 4.07
C PHE A 276 15.77 26.36 3.13
N LEU A 277 14.58 26.80 3.55
CA LEU A 277 13.73 27.69 2.74
C LEU A 277 14.39 29.05 2.46
N GLY A 278 15.15 29.59 3.42
CA GLY A 278 15.96 30.79 3.20
C GLY A 278 17.02 30.58 2.11
N PHE A 279 17.74 29.46 2.17
CA PHE A 279 18.70 29.06 1.14
C PHE A 279 18.02 28.87 -0.24
N VAL A 280 16.85 28.22 -0.31
CA VAL A 280 16.10 28.08 -1.56
C VAL A 280 15.77 29.46 -2.16
N ALA A 281 15.31 30.42 -1.34
CA ALA A 281 15.00 31.77 -1.81
C ALA A 281 16.25 32.51 -2.35
N GLU A 282 17.40 32.34 -1.71
CA GLU A 282 18.68 32.88 -2.19
C GLU A 282 19.08 32.30 -3.56
N GLU A 283 18.93 30.99 -3.75
CA GLU A 283 19.23 30.34 -5.03
C GLU A 283 18.22 30.72 -6.13
N GLN A 284 16.94 30.90 -5.78
CA GLN A 284 15.91 31.40 -6.70
C GLN A 284 16.20 32.83 -7.17
N ALA A 285 16.71 33.69 -6.30
CA ALA A 285 17.10 35.06 -6.67
C ALA A 285 18.24 35.08 -7.71
N LYS A 286 19.16 34.11 -7.67
CA LYS A 286 20.28 34.03 -8.62
C LYS A 286 19.86 33.78 -10.06
N VAL A 287 18.70 33.14 -10.28
CA VAL A 287 18.18 32.80 -11.62
C VAL A 287 17.14 33.79 -12.15
N THR A 288 16.70 34.73 -11.32
CA THR A 288 15.69 35.73 -11.69
C THR A 288 16.29 36.77 -12.64
N ASP A 289 15.57 37.10 -13.71
CA ASP A 289 15.97 38.03 -14.77
C ASP A 289 17.31 37.68 -15.47
N ARG A 290 17.72 36.41 -15.35
CA ARG A 290 18.89 35.86 -16.06
C ARG A 290 18.43 35.11 -17.30
N PHE A 291 18.21 35.84 -18.39
CA PHE A 291 17.83 35.31 -19.69
C PHE A 291 19.03 35.25 -20.65
N GLU A 292 19.06 34.26 -21.54
CA GLU A 292 20.08 34.17 -22.59
C GLU A 292 19.78 35.11 -23.75
N ASN A 293 18.49 35.34 -24.02
CA ASN A 293 18.00 36.20 -25.10
C ASN A 293 17.10 37.32 -24.53
N PRO A 294 17.60 38.18 -23.63
CA PRO A 294 16.78 39.13 -22.88
C PRO A 294 16.07 40.18 -23.75
N GLU A 295 16.58 40.46 -24.95
CA GLU A 295 16.00 41.42 -25.90
C GLU A 295 15.01 40.78 -26.88
N HIS A 296 14.88 39.44 -26.89
CA HIS A 296 14.00 38.75 -27.82
C HIS A 296 12.52 39.05 -27.48
N PRO A 297 11.66 39.45 -28.43
CA PRO A 297 10.29 39.88 -28.14
C PRO A 297 9.47 38.87 -27.33
N LEU A 298 9.61 37.58 -27.62
CA LEU A 298 8.92 36.52 -26.86
C LEU A 298 9.43 36.39 -25.42
N VAL A 299 10.72 36.62 -25.18
CA VAL A 299 11.28 36.57 -23.83
C VAL A 299 10.78 37.75 -23.02
N VAL A 300 10.75 38.95 -23.61
CA VAL A 300 10.16 40.15 -23.00
C VAL A 300 8.68 39.93 -22.69
N GLN A 301 7.92 39.37 -23.63
CA GLN A 301 6.49 39.09 -23.46
C GLN A 301 6.20 38.10 -22.31
N TYR A 302 7.03 37.07 -22.15
CA TYR A 302 6.80 35.98 -21.19
C TYR A 302 7.76 36.02 -19.99
N THR A 303 8.39 37.16 -19.70
CA THR A 303 9.42 37.30 -18.65
C THR A 303 8.95 36.78 -17.29
N ASP A 304 7.77 37.19 -16.83
CA ASP A 304 7.26 36.84 -15.49
C ASP A 304 7.10 35.33 -15.31
N VAL A 305 6.47 34.66 -16.27
CA VAL A 305 6.22 33.21 -16.19
C VAL A 305 7.52 32.41 -16.40
N LEU A 306 8.43 32.88 -17.25
CA LEU A 306 9.74 32.23 -17.43
C LEU A 306 10.60 32.33 -16.15
N ASN A 307 10.59 33.48 -15.47
CA ASN A 307 11.20 33.63 -14.15
C ASN A 307 10.60 32.65 -13.14
N LEU A 308 9.27 32.57 -13.09
CA LEU A 308 8.56 31.65 -12.20
C LEU A 308 8.95 30.19 -12.43
N ILE A 309 9.05 29.76 -13.70
CA ILE A 309 9.50 28.41 -14.07
C ILE A 309 10.93 28.17 -13.55
N LYS A 310 11.88 29.07 -13.84
CA LYS A 310 13.29 28.94 -13.39
C LYS A 310 13.37 28.83 -11.86
N GLN A 311 12.65 29.68 -11.14
CA GLN A 311 12.60 29.66 -9.67
C GLN A 311 12.01 28.33 -9.14
N ARG A 312 10.93 27.82 -9.74
CA ARG A 312 10.32 26.55 -9.33
C ARG A 312 11.23 25.34 -9.65
N MET A 313 11.94 25.34 -10.79
CA MET A 313 12.94 24.30 -11.12
C MET A 313 14.07 24.23 -10.08
N VAL A 314 14.61 25.39 -9.67
CA VAL A 314 15.62 25.48 -8.59
C VAL A 314 15.06 24.90 -7.29
N SER A 315 13.86 25.33 -6.91
CA SER A 315 13.22 24.84 -5.69
C SER A 315 13.04 23.32 -5.71
N VAL A 316 12.44 22.76 -6.78
CA VAL A 316 12.24 21.31 -6.90
C VAL A 316 13.58 20.56 -6.83
N LYS A 317 14.62 21.03 -7.53
CA LYS A 317 15.95 20.40 -7.49
C LYS A 317 16.52 20.36 -6.07
N LEU A 318 16.49 21.48 -5.36
CA LEU A 318 17.00 21.56 -3.99
C LEU A 318 16.18 20.70 -3.02
N HIS A 319 14.85 20.68 -3.15
CA HIS A 319 14.01 19.81 -2.33
C HIS A 319 14.36 18.34 -2.56
N LEU A 320 14.58 17.92 -3.82
CA LEU A 320 15.00 16.55 -4.14
C LEU A 320 16.37 16.19 -3.52
N MET A 321 17.35 17.09 -3.59
CA MET A 321 18.68 16.90 -3.03
C MET A 321 18.67 16.80 -1.50
N TYR A 322 17.84 17.58 -0.81
CA TYR A 322 17.91 17.76 0.64
C TYR A 322 16.88 16.93 1.44
N LYS A 323 15.81 16.44 0.82
CA LYS A 323 14.70 15.77 1.52
C LYS A 323 15.15 14.56 2.34
N LYS A 324 16.05 13.73 1.82
CA LYS A 324 16.51 12.51 2.52
C LYS A 324 17.29 12.78 3.81
N SER A 325 18.00 13.91 3.89
CA SER A 325 18.83 14.26 5.05
C SER A 325 18.05 15.02 6.13
N GLY A 326 16.74 15.23 5.94
CA GLY A 326 15.97 16.16 6.77
C GLY A 326 16.45 17.60 6.59
N TRP A 327 16.78 17.98 5.35
CA TRP A 327 17.16 19.34 4.94
C TRP A 327 18.51 19.84 5.44
N LYS A 328 19.43 18.93 5.78
CA LYS A 328 20.76 19.27 6.32
C LYS A 328 21.87 19.23 5.28
N THR A 329 21.87 18.21 4.43
CA THR A 329 22.91 17.96 3.43
C THR A 329 22.30 17.55 2.09
N ALA A 330 22.97 17.90 1.00
CA ALA A 330 22.55 17.57 -0.36
C ALA A 330 23.02 16.17 -0.80
N ASP A 331 22.15 15.43 -1.48
CA ASP A 331 22.45 14.25 -2.30
C ASP A 331 22.74 14.71 -3.74
N GLU A 332 23.88 15.38 -3.94
CA GLU A 332 24.21 16.04 -5.22
C GLU A 332 24.40 15.03 -6.37
N GLU A 333 24.99 13.87 -6.08
CA GLU A 333 25.31 12.85 -7.08
C GLU A 333 24.05 12.33 -7.77
N LYS A 334 22.99 12.08 -7.00
CA LYS A 334 21.73 11.53 -7.54
C LYS A 334 20.96 12.52 -8.41
N TYR A 335 21.06 13.82 -8.13
CA TYR A 335 20.21 14.86 -8.77
C TYR A 335 21.00 15.90 -9.55
N LYS A 336 22.28 15.63 -9.84
CA LYS A 336 23.19 16.52 -10.58
C LYS A 336 22.57 17.00 -11.89
N ASP A 337 22.04 16.05 -12.67
CA ASP A 337 21.52 16.29 -14.02
C ASP A 337 20.04 16.69 -14.05
N ALA A 338 19.38 16.78 -12.88
CA ALA A 338 18.01 17.26 -12.81
C ALA A 338 17.93 18.69 -13.36
N PHE A 339 17.03 18.88 -14.34
CA PHE A 339 16.78 20.15 -15.02
C PHE A 339 17.99 20.74 -15.76
N VAL A 340 18.91 19.90 -16.23
CA VAL A 340 19.95 20.30 -17.20
C VAL A 340 19.37 20.15 -18.61
N LEU A 341 18.84 21.24 -19.15
CA LEU A 341 18.05 21.24 -20.38
C LEU A 341 18.81 21.85 -21.56
N ASN A 342 18.51 21.38 -22.77
CA ASN A 342 19.14 21.85 -23.99
C ASN A 342 18.33 23.00 -24.58
N LYS A 343 18.86 24.22 -24.45
CA LYS A 343 18.23 25.40 -25.05
C LYS A 343 18.49 25.46 -26.54
N TYR A 344 17.55 26.08 -27.24
CA TYR A 344 17.66 26.37 -28.66
C TYR A 344 18.03 27.83 -28.86
N SER A 345 18.88 28.11 -29.83
CA SER A 345 19.06 29.47 -30.33
C SER A 345 17.89 29.88 -31.25
N VAL A 346 17.69 31.19 -31.40
CA VAL A 346 16.69 31.76 -32.33
C VAL A 346 16.82 31.14 -33.73
N LYS A 347 18.05 31.04 -34.24
CA LYS A 347 18.34 30.50 -35.57
C LYS A 347 17.98 29.02 -35.69
N GLU A 348 18.20 28.22 -34.65
CA GLU A 348 17.85 26.79 -34.67
C GLU A 348 16.34 26.59 -34.71
N LEU A 349 15.56 27.40 -33.98
CA LEU A 349 14.10 27.37 -34.03
C LEU A 349 13.57 27.79 -35.40
N GLU A 350 14.08 28.89 -35.97
CA GLU A 350 13.70 29.32 -37.32
C GLU A 350 14.01 28.24 -38.37
N GLN A 351 15.20 27.62 -38.29
CA GLN A 351 15.57 26.53 -39.16
C GLN A 351 14.68 25.31 -38.99
N TYR A 352 14.28 24.99 -37.75
CA TYR A 352 13.35 23.90 -37.47
C TYR A 352 11.98 24.17 -38.10
N GLU A 353 11.41 25.37 -37.92
CA GLU A 353 10.12 25.75 -38.50
C GLU A 353 10.14 25.70 -40.03
N VAL A 354 11.19 26.25 -40.65
CA VAL A 354 11.36 26.24 -42.12
C VAL A 354 11.53 24.82 -42.66
N LYS A 355 12.48 24.06 -42.10
CA LYS A 355 12.77 22.68 -42.53
C LYS A 355 11.54 21.79 -42.46
N ASN A 356 10.74 21.99 -41.42
CA ASN A 356 9.56 21.17 -41.19
C ASN A 356 8.29 21.80 -41.74
N GLY A 357 8.26 23.04 -42.24
CA GLY A 357 7.03 23.70 -42.68
C GLY A 357 5.96 23.70 -41.59
N LEU A 358 6.35 24.06 -40.36
CA LEU A 358 5.51 24.06 -39.16
C LEU A 358 5.80 25.33 -38.38
N ARG A 359 4.75 26.06 -37.97
CA ARG A 359 4.86 27.16 -37.01
C ARG A 359 4.65 26.60 -35.60
N LEU A 360 5.57 26.90 -34.69
CA LEU A 360 5.46 26.59 -33.27
C LEU A 360 4.71 27.70 -32.54
N PRO A 361 3.87 27.36 -31.54
CA PRO A 361 3.28 28.35 -30.63
C PRO A 361 4.35 29.23 -29.99
N ASP A 362 4.02 30.50 -29.76
CA ASP A 362 4.98 31.50 -29.25
C ASP A 362 5.50 31.13 -27.86
N GLU A 363 4.66 30.59 -26.98
CA GLU A 363 5.06 30.10 -25.67
C GLU A 363 6.02 28.91 -25.73
N LEU A 364 5.87 28.01 -26.71
CA LEU A 364 6.79 26.89 -26.91
C LEU A 364 8.16 27.38 -27.36
N LYS A 365 8.21 28.39 -28.24
CA LYS A 365 9.48 29.01 -28.64
C LYS A 365 10.17 29.69 -27.46
N ALA A 366 9.42 30.46 -26.65
CA ALA A 366 9.97 31.11 -25.46
C ALA A 366 10.51 30.08 -24.45
N TYR A 367 9.79 28.97 -24.25
CA TYR A 367 10.25 27.84 -23.42
C TYR A 367 11.56 27.25 -23.93
N LEU A 368 11.66 26.96 -25.23
CA LEU A 368 12.87 26.34 -25.82
C LEU A 368 14.07 27.29 -25.83
N LEU A 369 13.85 28.60 -25.97
CA LEU A 369 14.90 29.63 -25.89
C LEU A 369 15.50 29.74 -24.48
N GLU A 370 14.66 29.75 -23.44
CA GLU A 370 15.09 30.17 -22.09
C GLU A 370 15.16 29.06 -21.05
N ILE A 371 14.34 28.02 -21.22
CA ILE A 371 14.27 26.87 -20.31
C ILE A 371 14.97 25.68 -20.95
N GLY A 372 14.55 25.28 -22.15
CA GLY A 372 15.18 24.24 -22.95
C GLY A 372 14.45 22.89 -22.96
N GLU A 373 14.87 22.03 -23.87
CA GLU A 373 14.34 20.68 -24.09
C GLU A 373 14.98 19.65 -23.13
N GLY A 374 14.18 18.69 -22.65
CA GLY A 374 14.64 17.68 -21.70
C GLY A 374 14.36 16.21 -22.02
N GLY A 375 13.93 15.87 -23.23
CA GLY A 375 13.63 14.48 -23.60
C GLY A 375 12.17 14.09 -23.38
N LYS A 376 11.87 12.81 -23.56
CA LYS A 376 10.50 12.27 -23.46
C LYS A 376 10.18 12.04 -21.99
N GLU A 377 9.05 12.59 -21.50
CA GLU A 377 8.50 12.51 -20.13
C GLU A 377 8.57 13.83 -19.34
N TYR A 378 7.72 14.77 -19.77
CA TYR A 378 7.43 16.08 -19.19
C TYR A 378 7.30 16.14 -17.64
N PHE A 379 6.98 15.03 -16.97
CA PHE A 379 6.91 14.95 -15.49
C PHE A 379 8.08 14.23 -14.81
N CYS A 380 8.68 13.23 -15.46
CA CYS A 380 9.69 12.37 -14.83
C CYS A 380 11.13 12.84 -15.11
N TYR A 381 11.41 13.36 -16.32
CA TYR A 381 12.78 13.58 -16.77
C TYR A 381 12.96 14.82 -17.63
N SER A 382 12.73 16.01 -17.07
CA SER A 382 13.41 17.23 -17.52
C SER A 382 12.70 18.09 -18.59
N GLY A 383 11.42 17.90 -18.93
CA GLY A 383 10.62 18.95 -19.61
C GLY A 383 10.08 18.60 -20.99
N VAL A 384 9.86 19.59 -21.85
CA VAL A 384 9.18 19.44 -23.15
C VAL A 384 10.17 19.08 -24.26
N SER A 385 9.78 18.20 -25.18
CA SER A 385 10.54 17.87 -26.38
C SER A 385 9.83 18.24 -27.67
N LEU A 386 10.59 18.64 -28.69
CA LEU A 386 10.07 18.84 -30.03
C LEU A 386 9.65 17.49 -30.66
N PRO A 387 8.59 17.46 -31.47
CA PRO A 387 8.08 16.21 -32.01
C PRO A 387 9.05 15.55 -32.99
N ASP A 388 9.22 14.23 -32.82
CA ASP A 388 9.96 13.38 -33.76
C ASP A 388 9.38 13.47 -35.18
N LYS A 389 10.22 13.25 -36.20
CA LYS A 389 9.84 13.29 -37.63
C LYS A 389 8.59 12.46 -37.95
N LYS A 390 8.39 11.32 -37.27
CA LYS A 390 7.23 10.43 -37.47
C LYS A 390 5.91 11.03 -36.97
N LYS A 391 5.96 11.97 -36.03
CA LYS A 391 4.78 12.62 -35.42
C LYS A 391 4.43 13.96 -36.08
N LEU A 392 5.36 14.54 -36.86
CA LEU A 392 5.15 15.82 -37.54
C LEU A 392 3.94 15.85 -38.49
N SER A 393 3.63 14.74 -39.16
CA SER A 393 2.46 14.67 -40.04
C SER A 393 1.15 14.87 -39.29
N ASN A 394 1.08 14.46 -38.02
CA ASN A 394 -0.07 14.67 -37.15
C ASN A 394 -0.15 16.11 -36.63
N VAL A 395 0.98 16.63 -36.14
CA VAL A 395 1.11 17.99 -35.58
C VAL A 395 0.73 19.07 -36.59
N LYS A 396 1.00 18.85 -37.89
CA LYS A 396 0.68 19.80 -38.97
C LYS A 396 -0.79 19.86 -39.35
N LYS A 397 -1.60 18.88 -38.95
CA LYS A 397 -3.02 18.90 -39.26
C LYS A 397 -3.72 19.97 -38.44
N LEU A 398 -4.89 20.40 -38.93
CA LEU A 398 -5.75 21.30 -38.18
C LEU A 398 -6.33 20.59 -36.97
N PHE A 399 -6.28 21.24 -35.81
CA PHE A 399 -6.96 20.76 -34.62
C PHE A 399 -8.48 20.71 -34.86
N PRO A 400 -9.13 19.54 -34.73
CA PRO A 400 -10.49 19.36 -35.22
C PRO A 400 -11.60 19.78 -34.25
N VAL A 401 -11.27 20.00 -32.97
CA VAL A 401 -12.24 20.44 -31.96
C VAL A 401 -12.35 21.97 -32.00
N THR A 402 -13.57 22.47 -32.13
CA THR A 402 -13.89 23.91 -32.15
C THR A 402 -14.60 24.35 -30.85
N PRO A 403 -14.67 25.67 -30.54
CA PRO A 403 -15.32 26.18 -29.33
C PRO A 403 -16.78 25.74 -29.11
N ASP A 404 -17.53 25.50 -30.18
CA ASP A 404 -18.90 24.98 -30.13
C ASP A 404 -18.98 23.46 -29.85
N LYS A 405 -17.85 22.75 -29.91
CA LYS A 405 -17.74 21.30 -29.70
C LYS A 405 -17.28 20.91 -28.31
N ILE A 406 -17.01 21.88 -27.44
CA ILE A 406 -16.71 21.65 -26.02
C ILE A 406 -17.89 22.05 -25.15
N HIS A 407 -18.26 21.18 -24.22
CA HIS A 407 -19.45 21.34 -23.39
C HIS A 407 -19.13 21.07 -21.93
N ASN A 408 -19.97 21.56 -21.02
CA ASN A 408 -19.85 21.22 -19.61
C ASN A 408 -20.05 19.71 -19.47
N ILE A 409 -19.04 19.04 -18.94
CA ILE A 409 -19.12 17.64 -18.53
C ILE A 409 -19.08 17.61 -17.00
N LYS A 410 -19.59 16.55 -16.38
CA LYS A 410 -19.64 16.40 -14.90
C LYS A 410 -18.25 16.15 -14.29
N HIS A 411 -17.18 16.60 -14.93
CA HIS A 411 -15.81 16.42 -14.49
C HIS A 411 -15.52 17.17 -13.19
N TYR A 412 -14.74 16.56 -12.30
CA TYR A 412 -14.38 17.14 -11.00
C TYR A 412 -13.71 18.54 -11.04
N TRP A 413 -12.95 18.90 -12.09
CA TRP A 413 -12.42 20.25 -12.31
C TRP A 413 -13.44 21.29 -12.78
N ARG A 414 -14.65 20.85 -13.17
CA ARG A 414 -15.70 21.68 -13.78
C ARG A 414 -15.24 22.35 -15.09
N ILE A 415 -14.56 21.58 -15.94
CA ILE A 415 -14.11 22.03 -17.26
C ILE A 415 -15.18 21.82 -18.34
N LYS A 416 -15.01 22.56 -19.44
CA LYS A 416 -15.60 22.19 -20.71
C LYS A 416 -14.64 21.31 -21.47
N ALA A 417 -15.13 20.21 -22.02
CA ALA A 417 -14.32 19.26 -22.76
C ALA A 417 -15.06 18.72 -23.97
N TRP A 418 -14.30 18.07 -24.84
CA TRP A 418 -14.81 17.20 -25.87
C TRP A 418 -14.90 15.77 -25.30
N ILE A 419 -15.95 15.04 -25.69
CA ILE A 419 -16.12 13.62 -25.39
C ILE A 419 -16.32 12.86 -26.70
N ASP A 420 -16.04 11.57 -26.68
CA ASP A 420 -16.33 10.73 -27.83
C ASP A 420 -17.85 10.52 -27.97
N PRO A 421 -18.50 10.96 -29.07
CA PRO A 421 -19.93 10.76 -29.24
C PRO A 421 -20.33 9.27 -29.34
N TYR A 422 -19.39 8.36 -29.60
CA TYR A 422 -19.66 6.92 -29.61
C TYR A 422 -20.01 6.37 -28.21
N ASP A 423 -19.53 7.01 -27.14
CA ASP A 423 -19.86 6.62 -25.75
C ASP A 423 -21.20 7.24 -25.28
N GLY A 424 -21.96 7.82 -26.20
CA GLY A 424 -23.05 8.74 -25.92
C GLY A 424 -24.24 8.19 -25.12
N GLU A 425 -24.43 6.87 -25.06
CA GLU A 425 -25.49 6.26 -24.24
C GLU A 425 -25.16 6.38 -22.75
N GLU A 426 -23.92 6.14 -22.33
CA GLU A 426 -23.50 6.24 -20.92
C GLU A 426 -23.74 7.66 -20.37
N TRP A 427 -23.35 8.68 -21.15
CA TRP A 427 -23.55 10.08 -20.77
C TRP A 427 -25.02 10.50 -20.66
N LYS A 428 -25.92 9.83 -21.39
CA LYS A 428 -27.38 10.05 -21.30
C LYS A 428 -28.00 9.29 -20.14
N GLU A 429 -27.52 8.09 -19.83
CA GLU A 429 -27.96 7.28 -18.68
C GLU A 429 -27.65 7.98 -17.36
N GLU A 430 -26.45 8.56 -17.24
CA GLU A 430 -26.03 9.37 -16.08
C GLU A 430 -26.72 10.75 -15.98
N GLY A 431 -27.60 11.07 -16.93
CA GLY A 431 -28.40 12.30 -16.92
C GLY A 431 -27.61 13.58 -17.16
N ILE A 432 -26.37 13.49 -17.64
CA ILE A 432 -25.52 14.64 -17.98
C ILE A 432 -26.05 15.31 -19.26
N PHE A 433 -26.38 14.50 -20.27
CA PHE A 433 -27.10 14.95 -21.47
C PHE A 433 -28.52 14.39 -21.51
N LYS A 434 -29.44 15.10 -22.18
CA LYS A 434 -30.83 14.67 -22.32
C LYS A 434 -30.91 13.62 -23.43
N LYS A 435 -31.86 12.68 -23.31
CA LYS A 435 -32.12 11.66 -24.35
C LYS A 435 -32.34 12.23 -25.76
N LYS A 436 -32.86 13.46 -25.85
CA LYS A 436 -33.13 14.17 -27.11
C LYS A 436 -31.92 14.89 -27.71
N ASP A 437 -30.80 14.98 -26.98
CA ASP A 437 -29.61 15.70 -27.43
C ASP A 437 -28.88 14.86 -28.49
N ASP A 438 -28.51 15.51 -29.59
CA ASP A 438 -27.74 14.90 -30.69
C ASP A 438 -26.24 15.07 -30.43
N LEU A 439 -25.63 14.06 -29.83
CA LEU A 439 -24.22 14.08 -29.45
C LEU A 439 -23.28 14.10 -30.66
N ASN A 440 -23.69 13.56 -31.82
CA ASN A 440 -22.91 13.69 -33.05
C ASN A 440 -22.92 15.13 -33.55
N ALA A 441 -24.05 15.84 -33.46
CA ALA A 441 -24.07 17.26 -33.77
C ALA A 441 -23.22 18.08 -32.77
N MET A 442 -23.26 17.74 -31.48
CA MET A 442 -22.57 18.47 -30.41
C MET A 442 -21.06 18.21 -30.34
N PHE A 443 -20.61 16.98 -30.62
CA PHE A 443 -19.21 16.56 -30.43
C PHE A 443 -18.59 15.96 -31.70
N GLY A 444 -19.37 15.60 -32.71
CA GLY A 444 -18.85 14.96 -33.92
C GLY A 444 -17.76 15.80 -34.60
N LEU A 445 -16.67 15.11 -34.95
CA LEU A 445 -15.51 15.66 -35.65
C LEU A 445 -15.66 15.55 -37.18
N PRO A 446 -14.91 16.34 -37.96
CA PRO A 446 -14.87 16.19 -39.42
C PRO A 446 -14.48 14.77 -39.87
N GLU A 447 -14.93 14.36 -41.05
CA GLU A 447 -14.65 13.03 -41.60
C GLU A 447 -13.13 12.76 -41.63
N LYS A 448 -12.71 11.60 -41.08
CA LYS A 448 -11.31 11.14 -40.98
C LYS A 448 -10.41 11.96 -40.05
N ALA A 449 -10.92 12.99 -39.37
CA ALA A 449 -10.18 13.69 -38.33
C ALA A 449 -10.03 12.79 -37.09
N LYS A 450 -8.86 12.86 -36.45
CA LYS A 450 -8.63 12.24 -35.14
C LYS A 450 -8.59 13.34 -34.09
N ARG A 451 -9.11 13.07 -32.88
CA ARG A 451 -9.13 14.06 -31.78
C ARG A 451 -7.76 14.68 -31.46
N THR A 452 -6.68 13.95 -31.70
CA THR A 452 -5.29 14.38 -31.48
C THR A 452 -4.60 14.97 -32.72
N ASP A 453 -5.28 15.12 -33.85
CA ASP A 453 -4.75 15.83 -35.03
C ASP A 453 -4.44 17.28 -34.62
N GLY A 454 -3.29 17.84 -35.02
CA GLY A 454 -2.89 19.20 -34.60
C GLY A 454 -2.38 19.32 -33.16
N CYS A 455 -2.16 18.20 -32.46
CA CYS A 455 -1.60 18.19 -31.11
C CYS A 455 -0.14 17.74 -31.08
N MET A 456 0.65 18.31 -30.17
CA MET A 456 1.98 17.85 -29.78
C MET A 456 1.91 17.15 -28.42
N TYR A 457 2.29 15.87 -28.37
CA TYR A 457 2.32 15.10 -27.14
C TYR A 457 3.44 15.59 -26.21
N LEU A 458 3.12 15.88 -24.95
CA LEU A 458 4.07 16.32 -23.93
C LEU A 458 4.59 15.13 -23.09
N GLY A 459 3.70 14.19 -22.78
CA GLY A 459 3.98 13.08 -21.88
C GLY A 459 2.76 12.73 -21.03
N PRO A 460 2.83 11.66 -20.24
CA PRO A 460 1.78 11.36 -19.27
C PRO A 460 1.89 12.29 -18.05
N SER A 461 0.75 12.58 -17.42
CA SER A 461 0.66 13.05 -16.03
C SER A 461 1.14 11.94 -15.07
N ASN A 462 1.25 12.23 -13.78
CA ASN A 462 1.61 11.21 -12.79
C ASN A 462 0.46 10.21 -12.53
N GLU A 463 -0.80 10.56 -12.86
CA GLU A 463 -1.97 9.67 -12.94
C GLU A 463 -2.09 8.95 -14.29
N GLN A 464 -1.08 9.11 -15.17
CA GLN A 464 -0.95 8.48 -16.48
C GLN A 464 -1.83 9.04 -17.60
N ASP A 465 -2.55 10.14 -17.35
CA ASP A 465 -3.31 10.82 -18.40
C ASP A 465 -2.37 11.43 -19.43
N GLU A 466 -2.73 11.34 -20.72
CA GLU A 466 -1.87 11.86 -21.77
C GLU A 466 -2.05 13.37 -21.94
N LEU A 467 -0.94 14.11 -21.88
CA LEU A 467 -0.95 15.57 -22.03
C LEU A 467 -0.52 16.01 -23.43
N TYR A 468 -1.23 16.98 -23.96
CA TYR A 468 -1.10 17.47 -25.32
C TYR A 468 -1.06 19.01 -25.35
N LEU A 469 -0.09 19.58 -26.06
CA LEU A 469 -0.12 20.98 -26.45
C LEU A 469 -0.89 21.12 -27.77
N ILE A 470 -1.88 22.01 -27.81
CA ILE A 470 -2.60 22.33 -29.03
C ILE A 470 -1.75 23.26 -29.90
N MET A 471 -1.43 22.84 -31.12
CA MET A 471 -0.41 23.50 -31.95
C MET A 471 -0.97 24.52 -32.94
N ASN A 472 -2.29 24.53 -33.14
CA ASN A 472 -2.97 25.46 -34.05
C ASN A 472 -4.47 25.53 -33.76
N GLY A 473 -5.15 26.51 -34.38
CA GLY A 473 -6.60 26.67 -34.29
C GLY A 473 -7.04 27.55 -33.12
N ALA A 474 -8.32 27.45 -32.73
CA ALA A 474 -8.93 28.34 -31.73
C ALA A 474 -8.38 28.16 -30.30
N PHE A 475 -7.67 27.06 -30.06
CA PHE A 475 -7.12 26.69 -28.76
C PHE A 475 -5.59 26.59 -28.77
N GLU A 476 -4.94 27.16 -29.79
CA GLU A 476 -3.47 27.16 -29.91
C GLU A 476 -2.80 27.63 -28.62
N GLY A 477 -1.83 26.86 -28.13
CA GLY A 477 -1.06 27.16 -26.92
C GLY A 477 -1.64 26.59 -25.63
N GLU A 478 -2.90 26.15 -25.61
CA GLU A 478 -3.50 25.48 -24.44
C GLU A 478 -2.92 24.06 -24.25
N VAL A 479 -2.80 23.64 -22.98
CA VAL A 479 -2.50 22.24 -22.65
C VAL A 479 -3.79 21.49 -22.35
N TRP A 480 -3.96 20.36 -23.04
CA TRP A 480 -5.12 19.48 -22.96
C TRP A 480 -4.72 18.11 -22.45
N VAL A 481 -5.67 17.42 -21.83
CA VAL A 481 -5.52 16.08 -21.26
C VAL A 481 -6.44 15.12 -22.01
N ASP A 482 -5.95 13.90 -22.24
CA ASP A 482 -6.69 12.72 -22.67
C ASP A 482 -6.66 11.73 -21.51
N THR A 483 -7.80 11.58 -20.82
CA THR A 483 -7.88 10.78 -19.60
C THR A 483 -7.74 9.29 -19.89
N VAL A 484 -7.08 8.54 -19.01
CA VAL A 484 -6.85 7.10 -19.22
C VAL A 484 -8.15 6.30 -19.31
N ALA A 485 -9.13 6.64 -18.47
CA ALA A 485 -10.47 6.07 -18.51
C ALA A 485 -11.43 7.07 -19.17
N TYR A 486 -12.34 6.56 -20.01
CA TYR A 486 -13.39 7.31 -20.69
C TYR A 486 -14.75 7.08 -20.03
N GLY A 487 -15.67 8.03 -20.21
CA GLY A 487 -17.05 7.91 -19.75
C GLY A 487 -17.37 8.73 -18.48
N PRO A 488 -18.66 8.90 -18.18
CA PRO A 488 -19.13 9.79 -17.11
C PRO A 488 -18.80 9.31 -15.70
N GLU A 489 -18.67 7.99 -15.48
CA GLU A 489 -18.32 7.43 -14.17
C GLU A 489 -16.84 7.67 -13.80
N ALA A 490 -15.99 7.80 -14.82
CA ALA A 490 -14.56 8.02 -14.68
C ALA A 490 -14.15 9.49 -14.87
N ASP A 491 -15.12 10.41 -15.05
CA ASP A 491 -14.89 11.79 -15.46
C ASP A 491 -14.05 11.91 -16.76
N GLY A 492 -14.11 10.89 -17.61
CA GLY A 492 -13.18 10.73 -18.72
C GLY A 492 -13.47 11.65 -19.90
N CYS A 493 -12.46 12.37 -20.41
CA CYS A 493 -12.64 13.33 -21.50
C CYS A 493 -11.35 13.65 -22.26
N PHE A 494 -11.51 14.38 -23.36
CA PHE A 494 -10.44 15.12 -24.01
C PHE A 494 -10.71 16.62 -23.89
N GLY A 495 -9.98 17.31 -23.03
CA GLY A 495 -10.30 18.70 -22.67
C GLY A 495 -9.10 19.46 -22.13
N ALA A 496 -9.31 20.71 -21.72
CA ALA A 496 -8.25 21.50 -21.10
C ALA A 496 -7.72 20.79 -19.84
N ALA A 497 -6.40 20.68 -19.70
CA ALA A 497 -5.75 19.99 -18.59
C ALA A 497 -5.84 20.75 -17.25
N SER A 498 -6.61 21.85 -17.20
CA SER A 498 -6.85 22.63 -15.98
C SER A 498 -8.15 23.42 -16.07
N ALA A 499 -8.76 23.70 -14.93
CA ALA A 499 -9.98 24.52 -14.82
C ALA A 499 -9.81 25.93 -15.41
N GLN A 500 -8.59 26.48 -15.33
CA GLN A 500 -8.25 27.81 -15.84
C GLN A 500 -7.84 27.80 -17.31
N ARG A 501 -7.77 26.61 -17.95
CA ARG A 501 -7.35 26.44 -19.35
C ARG A 501 -5.97 27.06 -19.61
N LEU A 502 -5.03 26.70 -18.75
CA LEU A 502 -3.67 27.24 -18.80
C LEU A 502 -2.98 26.94 -20.13
N THR A 503 -2.23 27.93 -20.60
CA THR A 503 -1.29 27.78 -21.71
C THR A 503 0.01 27.13 -21.26
N LEU A 504 0.85 26.70 -22.20
CA LEU A 504 2.06 25.90 -21.94
C LEU A 504 2.91 26.40 -20.77
N LEU A 505 3.33 27.68 -20.76
CA LEU A 505 4.27 28.19 -19.74
C LEU A 505 3.61 28.21 -18.35
N GLN A 506 2.36 28.63 -18.27
CA GLN A 506 1.62 28.66 -17.00
C GLN A 506 1.38 27.22 -16.49
N PHE A 507 1.05 26.30 -17.39
CA PHE A 507 0.85 24.90 -17.05
C PHE A 507 2.15 24.24 -16.56
N ILE A 508 3.30 24.54 -17.18
CA ILE A 508 4.63 24.12 -16.70
C ILE A 508 4.90 24.65 -15.30
N ALA A 509 4.65 25.95 -15.08
CA ALA A 509 4.86 26.55 -13.79
C ALA A 509 4.04 25.79 -12.72
N GLU A 510 2.72 25.64 -12.91
CA GLU A 510 1.84 24.96 -11.95
C GLU A 510 2.21 23.49 -11.73
N SER A 511 2.63 22.79 -12.79
CA SER A 511 3.14 21.42 -12.71
C SER A 511 4.40 21.32 -11.82
N LEU A 512 5.32 22.29 -11.94
CA LEU A 512 6.51 22.34 -11.07
C LEU A 512 6.16 22.65 -9.61
N LEU A 513 5.16 23.50 -9.37
CA LEU A 513 4.66 23.76 -8.01
C LEU A 513 4.06 22.49 -7.41
N ALA A 514 3.25 21.77 -8.17
CA ALA A 514 2.67 20.49 -7.74
C ALA A 514 3.76 19.47 -7.39
N LYS A 515 4.83 19.40 -8.19
CA LYS A 515 6.01 18.57 -7.90
C LYS A 515 6.78 19.01 -6.65
N GLN A 516 6.80 20.31 -6.34
CA GLN A 516 7.47 20.85 -5.14
C GLN A 516 6.71 20.52 -3.85
N VAL A 517 5.40 20.81 -3.81
CA VAL A 517 4.57 20.61 -2.59
C VAL A 517 4.08 19.17 -2.45
N GLY A 518 4.15 18.38 -3.53
CA GLY A 518 3.61 17.03 -3.61
C GLY A 518 2.21 17.05 -4.23
N TYR A 519 1.92 16.07 -5.09
CA TYR A 519 0.68 15.99 -5.86
C TYR A 519 -0.59 15.90 -4.99
N THR A 520 -0.49 15.38 -3.76
CA THR A 520 -1.62 15.34 -2.80
C THR A 520 -1.97 16.70 -2.21
N GLU A 521 -1.00 17.62 -2.13
CA GLU A 521 -1.17 18.97 -1.56
C GLU A 521 -1.32 20.04 -2.66
N ALA A 522 -1.01 19.69 -3.91
CA ALA A 522 -1.23 20.54 -5.08
C ALA A 522 -2.72 20.82 -5.31
N SER A 523 -3.02 21.89 -6.06
CA SER A 523 -4.40 22.18 -6.46
C SER A 523 -5.02 20.96 -7.15
N ASP A 524 -6.26 20.65 -6.80
CA ASP A 524 -7.04 19.59 -7.45
C ASP A 524 -7.63 20.01 -8.79
N LYS A 525 -7.23 21.15 -9.37
CA LYS A 525 -7.87 21.80 -10.53
C LYS A 525 -7.13 21.61 -11.87
N GLY A 526 -6.32 20.56 -12.00
CA GLY A 526 -5.68 20.20 -13.26
C GLY A 526 -4.91 18.90 -13.22
N SER A 527 -4.52 18.43 -14.40
CA SER A 527 -3.82 17.16 -14.64
C SER A 527 -2.31 17.32 -14.44
N TRP A 528 -1.93 17.72 -13.23
CA TRP A 528 -0.54 17.69 -12.79
C TRP A 528 -0.22 16.47 -11.94
N LYS A 529 -1.27 15.81 -11.43
CA LYS A 529 -1.16 14.60 -10.60
C LYS A 529 -0.81 13.37 -11.39
#